data_AF-A0A812DLA2-F1
#
_entry.id   AF-A0A812DLA2-F1
#
_cell.length_a   1.000
_cell.length_b   1.000
_cell.length_c   1.000
_cell.angle_alpha   90.00
_cell.angle_beta   90.00
_cell.angle_gamma   90.00
#
_symmetry.space_group_name_H-M   'P 1'
#
loop_
_entity.id
_entity.type
_entity.pdbx_description
1 polymer ?
#
loop_
_entity_poly.entity_id
_entity_poly.type
_entity_poly.pdbx_seq_one_letter_code
_entity_poly.pdbx_strand_id
1 'polypeptide(L)'
;MPSANIYWKKDGERIIQGDDFGLEDNEPLYEDQAIAANRPTVRLSSQTSRVYVDCFTPDKAGIYECVAETPYKRITHKTIVKPTCVVTDPSFYAAGYIFRLLNHVLCSGNSISENVDTQCLMTKKNARMEPARIYLFTTYRIEMANATVQLLCRAEGNPKPTITWFDRERNPIGPNTLGYKQLRNGDLVLQSWNLSPSFHFFLCEAENRFGVDTVESKVYLTA
;
A
#
# COMPACT_ATOMS: atom_id res chain seq x y z
N MET A 1 7.50 -18.56 -9.13
CA MET A 1 6.11 -18.46 -8.65
C MET A 1 5.58 -17.10 -9.08
N PRO A 2 4.34 -16.99 -9.56
CA PRO A 2 3.78 -15.70 -9.97
C PRO A 2 3.67 -14.76 -8.77
N SER A 3 3.85 -13.46 -9.00
CA SER A 3 3.58 -12.43 -8.01
C SER A 3 2.15 -12.53 -7.47
N ALA A 4 1.96 -12.36 -6.17
CA ALA A 4 0.64 -12.39 -5.57
C ALA A 4 -0.16 -11.12 -5.92
N ASN A 5 -1.44 -11.26 -6.22
CA ASN A 5 -2.38 -10.16 -6.25
C ASN A 5 -2.77 -9.81 -4.81
N ILE A 6 -2.42 -8.59 -4.37
CA ILE A 6 -2.67 -8.12 -3.00
C ILE A 6 -3.72 -7.02 -3.03
N TYR A 7 -4.78 -7.17 -2.23
CA TYR A 7 -5.86 -6.19 -2.13
C TYR A 7 -6.52 -6.19 -0.75
N TRP A 8 -7.22 -5.10 -0.44
CA TRP A 8 -7.92 -4.93 0.83
C TRP A 8 -9.44 -5.06 0.67
N LYS A 9 -10.09 -5.51 1.74
CA LYS A 9 -11.54 -5.49 1.90
C LYS A 9 -11.94 -4.81 3.20
N LYS A 10 -13.04 -4.06 3.19
CA LYS A 10 -13.74 -3.57 4.39
C LYS A 10 -15.09 -4.26 4.48
N ASP A 11 -15.34 -4.97 5.57
CA ASP A 11 -16.60 -5.67 5.83
C ASP A 11 -17.03 -6.64 4.70
N GLY A 12 -16.04 -7.18 3.98
CA GLY A 12 -16.23 -8.10 2.84
C GLY A 12 -16.18 -7.45 1.46
N GLU A 13 -16.35 -6.13 1.37
CA GLU A 13 -16.33 -5.36 0.12
C GLU A 13 -14.92 -4.90 -0.24
N ARG A 14 -14.55 -4.92 -1.53
CA ARG A 14 -13.21 -4.56 -1.99
C ARG A 14 -12.98 -3.04 -1.85
N ILE A 15 -11.86 -2.67 -1.23
CA ILE A 15 -11.37 -1.29 -1.21
C ILE A 15 -10.59 -1.05 -2.50
N ILE A 16 -10.97 -0.01 -3.24
CA ILE A 16 -10.23 0.44 -4.42
C ILE A 16 -9.16 1.42 -3.95
N GLN A 17 -7.90 1.18 -4.31
CA GLN A 17 -6.75 2.00 -3.95
C GLN A 17 -6.07 2.54 -5.19
N GLY A 18 -5.75 3.83 -5.18
CA GLY A 18 -5.29 4.55 -6.37
C GLY A 18 -6.38 4.68 -7.45
N ASP A 19 -5.95 5.02 -8.67
CA ASP A 19 -6.87 5.13 -9.82
C ASP A 19 -7.26 3.74 -10.34
N ASP A 20 -8.46 3.64 -10.91
CA ASP A 20 -8.99 2.45 -11.61
C ASP A 20 -8.20 2.20 -12.91
N PHE A 21 -6.92 1.83 -12.78
CA PHE A 21 -6.15 1.26 -13.86
C PHE A 21 -6.80 -0.09 -14.15
N GLY A 22 -7.28 -0.27 -15.39
CA GLY A 22 -7.88 -1.52 -15.84
C GLY A 22 -7.02 -2.72 -15.43
N LEU A 23 -7.66 -3.83 -15.08
CA LEU A 23 -7.00 -5.03 -14.52
C LEU A 23 -5.80 -5.52 -15.36
N GLU A 24 -5.78 -5.22 -16.67
CA GLU A 24 -4.68 -5.51 -17.59
C GLU A 24 -3.36 -4.78 -17.25
N ASP A 25 -3.40 -3.53 -16.75
CA ASP A 25 -2.20 -2.77 -16.39
C ASP A 25 -1.58 -3.22 -15.05
N ASN A 26 -2.32 -4.02 -14.27
CA ASN A 26 -1.93 -4.49 -12.94
C ASN A 26 -1.41 -5.94 -12.92
N GLU A 27 -1.52 -6.65 -14.05
CA GLU A 27 -1.00 -8.01 -14.19
C GLU A 27 0.54 -8.02 -14.32
N PRO A 28 1.23 -9.02 -13.73
CA PRO A 28 2.68 -9.20 -13.87
C PRO A 28 3.05 -9.77 -15.26
N LEU A 29 2.60 -9.11 -16.34
CA LEU A 29 2.72 -9.55 -17.73
C LEU A 29 4.16 -9.82 -18.19
N TYR A 30 5.15 -9.24 -17.50
CA TYR A 30 6.57 -9.37 -17.85
C TYR A 30 7.28 -10.55 -17.15
N GLU A 31 6.64 -11.19 -16.16
CA GLU A 31 7.26 -12.27 -15.40
C GLU A 31 7.20 -13.64 -16.12
N ASP A 32 6.32 -13.84 -17.11
CA ASP A 32 5.98 -15.17 -17.66
C ASP A 32 6.75 -15.61 -18.91
N GLN A 33 7.67 -14.79 -19.45
CA GLN A 33 8.43 -15.15 -20.66
C GLN A 33 9.62 -16.11 -20.41
N ALA A 34 9.86 -16.53 -19.17
CA ALA A 34 11.07 -17.29 -18.79
C ALA A 34 10.88 -18.82 -18.65
N ILE A 35 9.71 -19.38 -18.97
CA ILE A 35 9.42 -20.82 -18.77
C ILE A 35 10.00 -21.71 -19.90
N ALA A 36 10.66 -21.14 -20.91
CA ALA A 36 11.09 -21.88 -22.11
C ALA A 36 12.40 -22.67 -21.99
N ALA A 37 13.13 -22.63 -20.87
CA ALA A 37 14.38 -23.36 -20.72
C ALA A 37 14.47 -24.00 -19.33
N ASN A 38 14.87 -25.27 -19.28
CA ASN A 38 14.97 -26.17 -18.12
C ASN A 38 16.02 -25.71 -17.06
N ARG A 39 16.07 -24.40 -16.76
CA ARG A 39 17.03 -23.73 -15.89
C ARG A 39 16.42 -23.56 -14.50
N PRO A 40 17.18 -23.75 -13.41
CA PRO A 40 16.67 -23.43 -12.08
C PRO A 40 16.24 -21.96 -12.04
N THR A 41 14.97 -21.71 -11.71
CA THR A 41 14.44 -20.35 -11.55
C THR A 41 14.28 -20.06 -10.07
N VAL A 42 15.16 -19.23 -9.52
CA VAL A 42 14.93 -18.61 -8.20
C VAL A 42 14.08 -17.38 -8.45
N ARG A 43 12.87 -17.35 -7.88
CA ARG A 43 11.95 -16.21 -7.97
C ARG A 43 11.24 -16.05 -6.62
N LEU A 44 11.79 -15.18 -5.77
CA LEU A 44 11.22 -14.87 -4.46
C LEU A 44 10.93 -13.37 -4.38
N SER A 45 9.73 -13.02 -3.95
CA SER A 45 9.29 -11.64 -3.80
C SER A 45 8.66 -11.43 -2.44
N SER A 46 9.02 -10.32 -1.79
CA SER A 46 8.32 -9.79 -0.63
C SER A 46 7.67 -8.46 -1.00
N GLN A 47 6.35 -8.39 -0.83
CA GLN A 47 5.53 -7.23 -1.17
C GLN A 47 4.80 -6.76 0.07
N THR A 48 4.62 -5.45 0.18
CA THR A 48 3.92 -4.80 1.28
C THR A 48 2.74 -4.03 0.72
N SER A 49 1.56 -4.26 1.31
CA SER A 49 0.37 -3.47 1.04
C SER A 49 -0.11 -2.77 2.30
N ARG A 50 -0.50 -1.51 2.18
CA ARG A 50 -1.01 -0.65 3.25
C ARG A 50 -2.40 -0.16 2.86
N VAL A 51 -3.28 0.00 3.84
CA VAL A 51 -4.55 0.72 3.68
C VAL A 51 -4.49 1.96 4.58
N TYR A 52 -4.76 3.13 4.00
CA TYR A 52 -4.78 4.39 4.73
C TYR A 52 -6.23 4.73 5.10
N VAL A 53 -6.49 4.92 6.40
CA VAL A 53 -7.80 5.33 6.91
C VAL A 53 -7.64 6.74 7.47
N ASP A 54 -7.87 7.74 6.62
CA ASP A 54 -7.84 9.15 7.04
C ASP A 54 -9.10 9.52 7.81
N CYS A 55 -8.95 10.46 8.76
CA CYS A 55 -10.04 11.08 9.50
C CYS A 55 -11.05 10.03 10.00
N PHE A 56 -10.71 9.32 11.07
CA PHE A 56 -11.54 8.23 11.56
C PHE A 56 -12.95 8.71 11.96
N THR A 57 -13.95 8.28 11.21
CA THR A 57 -15.37 8.50 11.51
C THR A 57 -16.06 7.16 11.82
N PRO A 58 -17.18 7.13 12.55
CA PRO A 58 -17.85 5.88 12.93
C PRO A 58 -18.19 4.96 11.75
N ASP A 59 -18.45 5.50 10.55
CA ASP A 59 -18.68 4.72 9.32
C ASP A 59 -17.42 4.00 8.79
N LYS A 60 -16.22 4.45 9.17
CA LYS A 60 -14.95 3.81 8.83
C LYS A 60 -14.60 2.64 9.75
N ALA A 61 -15.33 2.45 10.84
CA ALA A 61 -15.24 1.25 11.65
C ALA A 61 -15.63 0.00 10.83
N GLY A 62 -15.01 -1.13 11.15
CA GLY A 62 -15.24 -2.38 10.42
C GLY A 62 -14.08 -3.35 10.52
N ILE A 63 -14.23 -4.45 9.79
CA ILE A 63 -13.20 -5.49 9.65
C ILE A 63 -12.44 -5.21 8.35
N TYR A 64 -11.15 -4.95 8.48
CA TYR A 64 -10.24 -4.77 7.36
C TYR A 64 -9.49 -6.08 7.11
N GLU A 65 -9.62 -6.62 5.90
CA GLU A 65 -8.99 -7.87 5.48
C GLU A 65 -7.98 -7.57 4.36
N CYS A 66 -6.70 -7.86 4.60
CA CYS A 66 -5.68 -7.92 3.56
C CYS A 66 -5.69 -9.33 2.96
N VAL A 67 -5.85 -9.42 1.65
CA VAL A 67 -5.86 -10.67 0.90
C VAL A 67 -4.67 -10.68 -0.04
N ALA A 68 -3.86 -11.73 0.03
CA ALA A 68 -2.80 -12.04 -0.93
C ALA A 68 -3.13 -13.36 -1.63
N GLU A 69 -3.31 -13.32 -2.95
CA GLU A 69 -3.75 -14.46 -3.75
C GLU A 69 -2.82 -14.70 -4.95
N THR A 70 -2.48 -15.95 -5.17
CA THR A 70 -1.80 -16.47 -6.37
C THR A 70 -2.72 -17.52 -6.99
N PRO A 71 -2.48 -17.96 -8.25
CA PRO A 71 -3.25 -19.06 -8.86
C PRO A 71 -3.28 -20.36 -8.04
N TYR A 72 -2.37 -20.52 -7.09
CA TYR A 72 -2.20 -21.75 -6.29
C TYR A 72 -2.59 -21.60 -4.82
N LYS A 73 -2.52 -20.38 -4.26
CA LYS A 73 -2.69 -20.16 -2.83
C LYS A 73 -3.25 -18.78 -2.52
N ARG A 74 -4.19 -18.74 -1.58
CA ARG A 74 -4.74 -17.54 -0.98
C ARG A 74 -4.42 -17.49 0.51
N ILE A 75 -3.94 -16.35 0.98
CA ILE A 75 -3.70 -16.05 2.40
C ILE A 75 -4.42 -14.75 2.76
N THR A 76 -4.90 -14.64 4.00
CA THR A 76 -5.66 -13.49 4.48
C THR A 76 -5.25 -13.10 5.90
N HIS A 77 -5.18 -11.80 6.17
CA HIS A 77 -5.00 -11.26 7.51
C HIS A 77 -6.09 -10.23 7.81
N LYS A 78 -6.69 -10.31 9.01
CA LYS A 78 -7.80 -9.43 9.41
C LYS A 78 -7.42 -8.58 10.61
N THR A 79 -7.81 -7.31 10.57
CA THR A 79 -7.76 -6.40 11.71
C THR A 79 -9.11 -5.73 11.90
N ILE A 80 -9.45 -5.39 13.14
CA ILE A 80 -10.73 -4.79 13.49
C ILE A 80 -10.47 -3.35 13.92
N VAL A 81 -11.06 -2.40 13.20
CA VAL A 81 -10.98 -0.97 13.52
C VAL A 81 -12.31 -0.56 14.15
N LYS A 82 -12.25 -0.02 15.37
CA LYS A 82 -13.43 0.39 16.15
C LYS A 82 -13.24 1.81 16.69
N PRO A 83 -14.33 2.57 16.92
CA PRO A 83 -14.24 3.85 17.63
C PRO A 83 -13.75 3.62 19.05
N THR A 84 -12.66 4.30 19.42
CA THR A 84 -12.27 4.48 20.81
C THR A 84 -13.08 5.62 21.40
N CYS A 85 -14.02 5.30 22.28
CA CYS A 85 -14.68 6.33 23.09
C CYS A 85 -13.67 6.85 24.11
N VAL A 86 -13.39 8.16 24.12
CA VAL A 86 -12.61 8.78 25.19
C VAL A 86 -13.56 9.03 26.36
N VAL A 87 -13.44 8.24 27.42
CA VAL A 87 -14.15 8.53 28.68
C VAL A 87 -13.41 9.67 29.37
N THR A 88 -13.88 10.90 29.20
CA THR A 88 -13.36 12.07 29.93
C THR A 88 -14.35 12.53 30.99
N ASP A 89 -14.52 11.75 32.07
CA ASP A 89 -15.14 12.28 33.29
C ASP A 89 -14.56 11.62 34.57
N PRO A 90 -13.92 12.40 35.46
CA PRO A 90 -13.40 11.92 36.74
C PRO A 90 -14.45 11.41 37.74
N SER A 91 -15.75 11.65 37.52
CA SER A 91 -16.80 11.37 38.49
C SER A 91 -17.28 9.91 38.56
N PHE A 92 -16.76 9.00 37.73
CA PHE A 92 -17.31 7.65 37.54
C PHE A 92 -16.70 6.49 38.34
N TYR A 93 -15.90 6.76 39.38
CA TYR A 93 -15.34 5.70 40.24
C TYR A 93 -16.35 5.05 41.22
N ALA A 94 -17.61 5.51 41.30
CA ALA A 94 -18.50 5.14 42.41
C ALA A 94 -19.72 4.27 42.07
N ALA A 95 -20.01 3.90 40.81
CA ALA A 95 -21.31 3.26 40.47
C ALA A 95 -21.23 2.07 39.49
N GLY A 96 -20.45 1.04 39.85
CA GLY A 96 -20.11 -0.10 38.97
C GLY A 96 -21.23 -1.09 38.58
N TYR A 97 -22.42 -1.05 39.19
CA TYR A 97 -23.51 -2.00 38.86
C TYR A 97 -24.49 -1.52 37.78
N ILE A 98 -24.52 -0.22 37.46
CA ILE A 98 -25.34 0.34 36.37
C ILE A 98 -24.62 0.23 35.00
N PHE A 99 -23.31 -0.07 35.03
CA PHE A 99 -22.41 -0.15 33.88
C PHE A 99 -22.77 -1.17 32.78
N ARG A 100 -23.62 -2.17 33.06
CA ARG A 100 -23.95 -3.20 32.06
C ARG A 100 -25.04 -2.82 31.07
N LEU A 101 -25.91 -1.84 31.38
CA LEU A 101 -27.00 -1.43 30.48
C LEU A 101 -26.69 -0.17 29.66
N LEU A 102 -25.77 0.70 30.12
CA LEU A 102 -25.43 1.97 29.44
C LEU A 102 -24.50 1.84 28.23
N ASN A 103 -23.74 0.73 28.11
CA ASN A 103 -22.87 0.48 26.96
C ASN A 103 -23.63 0.34 25.63
N HIS A 104 -24.96 0.18 25.67
CA HIS A 104 -25.81 0.06 24.48
C HIS A 104 -26.33 1.40 23.92
N VAL A 105 -26.20 2.51 24.66
CA VAL A 105 -26.84 3.80 24.31
C VAL A 105 -25.82 4.92 23.98
N LEU A 106 -24.55 4.76 24.34
CA LEU A 106 -23.51 5.80 24.18
C LEU A 106 -22.81 5.77 22.80
N CYS A 107 -23.58 5.79 21.73
CA CYS A 107 -23.15 6.28 20.41
C CYS A 107 -24.21 7.21 19.79
N SER A 108 -25.05 7.82 20.63
CA SER A 108 -26.03 8.81 20.21
C SER A 108 -25.70 10.17 20.81
N GLY A 109 -24.94 10.96 20.07
CA GLY A 109 -25.05 12.42 20.05
C GLY A 109 -24.58 13.21 21.27
N ASN A 110 -23.69 14.17 20.98
CA ASN A 110 -23.48 15.43 21.71
C ASN A 110 -22.74 15.40 23.06
N SER A 111 -21.41 15.34 22.97
CA SER A 111 -20.50 16.25 23.69
C SER A 111 -19.10 16.16 23.09
N ILE A 112 -18.98 16.73 21.90
CA ILE A 112 -17.73 16.77 21.15
C ILE A 112 -16.89 17.92 21.72
N SER A 113 -15.69 17.61 22.20
CA SER A 113 -14.61 18.59 22.32
C SER A 113 -14.52 19.38 21.01
N GLU A 114 -14.88 20.66 21.03
CA GLU A 114 -15.03 21.55 19.87
C GLU A 114 -13.75 21.71 19.01
N ASN A 115 -12.65 21.04 19.37
CA ASN A 115 -11.37 21.12 18.67
C ASN A 115 -10.93 19.85 17.90
N VAL A 116 -11.46 18.64 18.19
CA VAL A 116 -10.96 17.41 17.54
C VAL A 116 -11.82 16.99 16.34
N ASP A 117 -13.15 16.98 16.47
CA ASP A 117 -14.02 16.60 15.35
C ASP A 117 -14.17 17.72 14.32
N THR A 118 -14.03 18.98 14.73
CA THR A 118 -13.98 20.13 13.81
C THR A 118 -12.77 20.02 12.88
N GLN A 119 -11.63 19.50 13.34
CA GLN A 119 -10.45 19.31 12.50
C GLN A 119 -10.65 18.25 11.41
N CYS A 120 -11.29 17.10 11.71
CA CYS A 120 -11.65 16.09 10.70
C CYS A 120 -12.75 16.57 9.72
N LEU A 121 -13.75 17.31 10.21
CA LEU A 121 -14.84 17.84 9.39
C LEU A 121 -14.38 18.97 8.46
N MET A 122 -13.38 19.75 8.87
CA MET A 122 -12.75 20.78 8.02
C MET A 122 -12.00 20.14 6.83
N THR A 123 -11.41 18.95 7.00
CA THR A 123 -10.84 18.14 5.91
C THR A 123 -11.91 17.66 4.93
N LYS A 124 -13.12 17.33 5.41
CA LYS A 124 -14.26 16.92 4.56
C LYS A 124 -14.75 18.03 3.63
N LYS A 125 -14.62 19.30 4.02
CA LYS A 125 -14.95 20.45 3.15
C LYS A 125 -13.86 20.71 2.09
N ASN A 126 -12.63 20.24 2.35
CA ASN A 126 -11.48 20.21 1.45
C ASN A 126 -11.17 18.78 0.93
N ALA A 127 -12.18 17.93 0.77
CA ALA A 127 -12.08 16.50 0.40
C ALA A 127 -11.50 16.19 -1.00
N ARG A 128 -10.64 17.06 -1.52
CA ARG A 128 -9.92 16.89 -2.80
C ARG A 128 -8.41 17.03 -2.63
N MET A 129 -7.91 17.03 -1.41
CA MET A 129 -6.49 17.25 -1.10
C MET A 129 -5.98 16.10 -0.25
N GLU A 130 -5.35 15.12 -0.90
CA GLU A 130 -4.77 13.95 -0.25
C GLU A 130 -3.27 13.92 -0.60
N PRO A 131 -2.37 13.82 0.39
CA PRO A 131 -0.94 13.75 0.13
C PRO A 131 -0.58 12.45 -0.60
N ALA A 132 0.51 12.47 -1.36
CA ALA A 132 1.01 11.26 -2.00
C ALA A 132 1.39 10.20 -0.95
N ARG A 133 0.89 8.97 -1.13
CA ARG A 133 1.16 7.84 -0.23
C ARG A 133 1.28 6.54 -0.99
N ILE A 134 2.34 5.80 -0.74
CA ILE A 134 2.64 4.54 -1.40
C ILE A 134 1.95 3.40 -0.65
N TYR A 135 0.95 2.79 -1.29
CA TYR A 135 0.11 1.77 -0.68
C TYR A 135 0.49 0.34 -1.09
N LEU A 136 1.20 0.13 -2.20
CA LEU A 136 1.66 -1.19 -2.63
C LEU A 136 3.07 -1.11 -3.20
N PHE A 137 4.00 -1.86 -2.63
CA PHE A 137 5.39 -1.84 -3.07
C PHE A 137 6.13 -3.14 -2.80
N THR A 138 7.23 -3.33 -3.52
CA THR A 138 8.12 -4.48 -3.34
C THR A 138 9.22 -4.15 -2.34
N THR A 139 9.32 -4.91 -1.24
CA THR A 139 10.38 -4.74 -0.23
C THR A 139 11.69 -5.36 -0.70
N TYR A 140 11.63 -6.60 -1.20
CA TYR A 140 12.79 -7.25 -1.81
C TYR A 140 12.40 -8.27 -2.87
N ARG A 141 13.33 -8.53 -3.80
CA ARG A 141 13.28 -9.56 -4.84
C ARG A 141 14.57 -10.37 -4.84
N ILE A 142 14.45 -11.68 -5.06
CA ILE A 142 15.57 -12.58 -5.34
C ILE A 142 15.28 -13.26 -6.66
N GLU A 143 16.16 -13.06 -7.63
CA GLU A 143 15.99 -13.54 -9.00
C GLU A 143 17.32 -14.07 -9.56
N MET A 144 17.25 -14.87 -10.62
CA MET A 144 18.46 -15.26 -11.36
C MET A 144 19.04 -14.07 -12.14
N ALA A 145 20.37 -14.08 -12.35
CA ALA A 145 21.00 -13.16 -13.28
C ALA A 145 20.37 -13.26 -14.68
N ASN A 146 20.22 -12.12 -15.35
CA ASN A 146 19.53 -11.95 -16.65
C ASN A 146 17.99 -12.16 -16.61
N ALA A 147 17.37 -12.29 -15.44
CA ALA A 147 15.92 -12.24 -15.32
C ALA A 147 15.34 -10.84 -15.60
N THR A 148 14.09 -10.81 -16.05
CA THR A 148 13.29 -9.58 -16.03
C THR A 148 12.55 -9.49 -14.71
N VAL A 149 12.69 -8.36 -14.01
CA VAL A 149 12.16 -8.15 -12.66
C VAL A 149 11.20 -6.96 -12.68
N GLN A 150 10.02 -7.13 -12.07
CA GLN A 150 9.07 -6.05 -11.84
C GLN A 150 9.05 -5.67 -10.35
N LEU A 151 9.39 -4.43 -10.06
CA LEU A 151 9.28 -3.82 -8.75
C LEU A 151 8.00 -3.01 -8.66
N LEU A 152 7.14 -3.37 -7.71
CA LEU A 152 5.90 -2.64 -7.46
C LEU A 152 6.20 -1.31 -6.77
N CYS A 153 5.55 -0.25 -7.22
CA CYS A 153 5.39 0.98 -6.45
C CYS A 153 4.16 1.75 -6.92
N ARG A 154 3.08 1.62 -6.15
CA ARG A 154 1.80 2.23 -6.45
C ARG A 154 1.41 3.16 -5.32
N ALA A 155 0.96 4.35 -5.69
CA ALA A 155 0.57 5.39 -4.75
C ALA A 155 -0.83 5.91 -5.02
N GLU A 156 -1.43 6.44 -3.97
CA GLU A 156 -2.69 7.18 -4.00
C GLU A 156 -2.47 8.61 -3.48
N GLY A 157 -3.39 9.50 -3.83
CA GLY A 157 -3.32 10.91 -3.49
C GLY A 157 -4.10 11.76 -4.48
N ASN A 158 -4.46 12.97 -4.05
CA ASN A 158 -5.26 13.90 -4.83
C ASN A 158 -4.67 15.31 -4.69
N PRO A 159 -4.02 15.88 -5.72
CA PRO A 159 -3.84 15.33 -7.07
C PRO A 159 -3.05 14.02 -7.12
N LYS A 160 -3.27 13.27 -8.21
CA LYS A 160 -2.56 12.00 -8.49
C LYS A 160 -1.04 12.19 -8.32
N PRO A 161 -0.38 11.35 -7.52
CA PRO A 161 1.07 11.42 -7.35
C PRO A 161 1.83 11.12 -8.63
N THR A 162 2.94 11.81 -8.82
CA THR A 162 3.96 11.44 -9.80
C THR A 162 4.92 10.47 -9.13
N ILE A 163 5.15 9.33 -9.78
CA ILE A 163 6.10 8.31 -9.31
C ILE A 163 7.44 8.53 -10.01
N THR A 164 8.51 8.59 -9.24
CA THR A 164 9.88 8.64 -9.73
C THR A 164 10.71 7.55 -9.06
N TRP A 165 11.47 6.82 -9.86
CA TRP A 165 12.42 5.84 -9.36
C TRP A 165 13.83 6.40 -9.36
N PHE A 166 14.62 6.01 -8.37
CA PHE A 166 16.02 6.38 -8.25
C PHE A 166 16.91 5.17 -7.98
N ASP A 167 18.16 5.28 -8.41
CA ASP A 167 19.23 4.36 -8.01
C ASP A 167 19.76 4.65 -6.59
N ARG A 168 20.82 3.95 -6.20
CA ARG A 168 21.47 4.11 -4.89
C ARG A 168 22.03 5.51 -4.66
N GLU A 169 22.49 6.16 -5.72
CA GLU A 169 23.09 7.48 -5.71
C GLU A 169 22.04 8.60 -5.84
N ARG A 170 20.74 8.26 -5.83
CA ARG A 170 19.60 9.16 -6.05
C ARG A 170 19.58 9.79 -7.45
N ASN A 171 20.14 9.13 -8.45
CA ASN A 171 19.94 9.53 -9.83
C ASN A 171 18.58 9.03 -10.33
N PRO A 172 17.78 9.86 -11.01
CA PRO A 172 16.48 9.45 -11.52
C PRO A 172 16.64 8.40 -12.63
N ILE A 173 15.90 7.30 -12.50
CA ILE A 173 15.75 6.29 -13.52
C ILE A 173 14.63 6.76 -14.45
N GLY A 174 15.01 7.53 -15.47
CA GLY A 174 14.09 8.07 -16.46
C GLY A 174 13.58 7.02 -17.47
N PRO A 175 12.58 7.40 -18.29
CA PRO A 175 12.01 6.52 -19.32
C PRO A 175 13.00 6.11 -20.41
N ASN A 176 14.13 6.83 -20.54
CA ASN A 176 15.18 6.56 -21.53
C ASN A 176 16.37 5.79 -20.93
N THR A 177 16.35 5.42 -19.66
CA THR A 177 17.44 4.67 -19.05
C THR A 177 17.42 3.24 -19.57
N LEU A 178 18.48 2.86 -20.30
CA LEU A 178 18.58 1.55 -20.94
C LEU A 178 18.44 0.41 -19.90
N GLY A 179 17.58 -0.57 -20.20
CA GLY A 179 17.32 -1.71 -19.34
C GLY A 179 16.25 -1.47 -18.27
N TYR A 180 15.65 -0.27 -18.22
CA TYR A 180 14.56 0.09 -17.31
C TYR A 180 13.34 0.58 -18.09
N LYS A 181 12.15 0.29 -17.55
CA LYS A 181 10.88 0.77 -18.07
C LYS A 181 9.92 1.00 -16.92
N GLN A 182 9.53 2.25 -16.71
CA GLN A 182 8.47 2.58 -15.77
C GLN A 182 7.10 2.39 -16.44
N LEU A 183 6.20 1.70 -15.75
CA LEU A 183 4.82 1.47 -16.17
C LEU A 183 3.91 2.63 -15.73
N ARG A 184 2.73 2.72 -16.35
CA ARG A 184 1.74 3.80 -16.06
C ARG A 184 1.22 3.77 -14.62
N ASN A 185 1.19 2.58 -14.01
CA ASN A 185 0.77 2.37 -12.63
C ASN A 185 1.88 2.69 -11.61
N GLY A 186 3.08 3.06 -12.06
CA GLY A 186 4.24 3.40 -11.23
C GLY A 186 5.26 2.27 -11.07
N ASP A 187 4.94 1.03 -11.45
CA ASP A 187 5.85 -0.11 -11.31
C ASP A 187 7.10 0.04 -12.21
N LEU A 188 8.25 -0.43 -11.73
CA LEU A 188 9.51 -0.43 -12.49
C LEU A 188 9.81 -1.83 -13.01
N VAL A 189 9.90 -1.98 -14.33
CA VAL A 189 10.41 -3.18 -14.97
C VAL A 189 11.88 -2.96 -15.29
N LEU A 190 12.73 -3.90 -14.88
CA LEU A 190 14.16 -3.86 -15.13
C LEU A 190 14.66 -5.19 -15.68
N GLN A 191 15.61 -5.11 -16.61
CA GLN A 191 16.28 -6.27 -17.19
C GLN A 191 17.62 -6.48 -16.48
N SER A 192 17.78 -7.57 -15.72
CA SER A 192 18.92 -7.73 -14.82
C SER A 192 20.25 -8.10 -15.51
N TRP A 193 20.33 -8.08 -16.84
CA TRP A 193 21.58 -8.34 -17.56
C TRP A 193 22.60 -7.20 -17.44
N ASN A 194 22.14 -5.98 -17.17
CA ASN A 194 22.99 -4.81 -16.98
C ASN A 194 23.35 -4.57 -15.50
N LEU A 195 22.89 -5.45 -14.61
CA LEU A 195 22.98 -5.29 -13.18
C LEU A 195 24.21 -6.02 -12.61
N SER A 196 25.19 -5.24 -12.18
CA SER A 196 26.41 -5.71 -11.48
C SER A 196 26.78 -4.68 -10.42
N PRO A 197 27.08 -5.01 -9.14
CA PRO A 197 27.25 -6.34 -8.52
C PRO A 197 25.92 -7.08 -8.29
N SER A 198 25.86 -8.19 -7.55
CA SER A 198 24.63 -9.00 -7.35
C SER A 198 23.56 -8.39 -6.43
N PHE A 199 23.78 -7.19 -5.88
CA PHE A 199 22.86 -6.51 -4.98
C PHE A 199 22.57 -5.10 -5.48
N HIS A 200 21.29 -4.75 -5.61
CA HIS A 200 20.84 -3.45 -6.08
C HIS A 200 19.78 -2.86 -5.17
N PHE A 201 19.80 -1.54 -5.12
CA PHE A 201 18.89 -0.71 -4.36
C PHE A 201 18.14 0.20 -5.30
N PHE A 202 16.83 0.27 -5.12
CA PHE A 202 15.95 1.17 -5.84
C PHE A 202 15.09 1.94 -4.83
N LEU A 203 14.99 3.24 -5.02
CA LEU A 203 14.11 4.10 -4.23
C LEU A 203 12.94 4.51 -5.11
N CYS A 204 11.72 4.24 -4.66
CA CYS A 204 10.53 4.82 -5.26
C CYS A 204 10.08 6.02 -4.44
N GLU A 205 9.82 7.13 -5.13
CA GLU A 205 9.25 8.34 -4.57
C GLU A 205 7.91 8.65 -5.24
N ALA A 206 6.89 8.88 -4.43
CA ALA A 206 5.60 9.37 -4.86
C ALA A 206 5.43 10.80 -4.38
N GLU A 207 5.25 11.74 -5.30
CA GLU A 207 5.13 13.16 -4.98
C GLU A 207 3.84 13.77 -5.54
N ASN A 208 3.18 14.58 -4.72
CA ASN A 208 2.22 15.56 -5.18
C ASN A 208 2.40 16.87 -4.39
N ARG A 209 1.65 17.91 -4.77
CA ARG A 209 1.73 19.24 -4.12
C ARG A 209 1.40 19.27 -2.62
N PHE A 210 0.95 18.15 -2.04
CA PHE A 210 0.56 18.04 -0.63
C PHE A 210 1.45 17.09 0.17
N GLY A 211 2.34 16.34 -0.46
CA GLY A 211 3.25 15.45 0.25
C GLY A 211 4.11 14.61 -0.66
N VAL A 212 5.12 14.01 -0.03
CA VAL A 212 6.06 13.07 -0.63
C VAL A 212 6.11 11.83 0.26
N ASP A 213 6.06 10.66 -0.36
CA ASP A 213 6.26 9.36 0.31
C ASP A 213 7.32 8.57 -0.43
N THR A 214 8.13 7.79 0.30
CA THR A 214 9.24 7.04 -0.28
C THR A 214 9.31 5.62 0.28
N VAL A 215 9.68 4.66 -0.58
CA VAL A 215 9.91 3.27 -0.19
C VAL A 215 11.14 2.70 -0.88
N GLU A 216 11.79 1.79 -0.19
CA GLU A 216 12.99 1.10 -0.68
C GLU A 216 12.64 -0.29 -1.22
N SER A 217 13.24 -0.64 -2.36
CA SER A 217 13.20 -1.98 -2.95
C SER A 217 14.62 -2.51 -3.12
N LYS A 218 14.83 -3.76 -2.67
CA LYS A 218 16.12 -4.45 -2.77
C LYS A 218 16.06 -5.60 -3.77
N VAL A 219 17.01 -5.69 -4.70
CA VAL A 219 17.11 -6.80 -5.64
C VAL A 219 18.39 -7.58 -5.38
N TYR A 220 18.26 -8.89 -5.24
CA TYR A 220 19.37 -9.83 -5.08
C TYR A 220 19.40 -10.75 -6.30
N LEU A 221 20.52 -10.76 -7.02
CA LEU A 221 20.75 -11.65 -8.15
C LEU A 221 21.58 -12.85 -7.70
N THR A 222 21.15 -14.04 -8.11
CA THR A 222 21.89 -15.29 -7.91
C THR A 222 22.37 -15.86 -9.25
N ALA A 223 23.48 -16.61 -9.21
CA ALA A 223 24.18 -17.15 -10.37
C ALA A 223 23.85 -18.64 -10.57
#